data_AF-A0A433SAI4-F1
#
_entry.id   AF-A0A433SAI4-F1
#
_cell.length_a   1.000
_cell.length_b   1.000
_cell.length_c   1.000
_cell.angle_alpha   90.00
_cell.angle_beta   90.00
_cell.angle_gamma   90.00
#
_symmetry.space_group_name_H-M   'P 1'
#
loop_
_entity.id
_entity.type
_entity.pdbx_description
1 polymer ?
#
loop_
_entity_poly.entity_id
_entity_poly.type
_entity_poly.pdbx_seq_one_letter_code
_entity_poly.pdbx_strand_id
1 'polypeptide(L)'
;MLKIMLRMMLKVLIYSGIGMAVFYALFLGWYAMKYHRMHDKASALCREYPVGMPVNARDVVQHAMQAGADLLWVHQWDGVQYTTIYPGINASEALRLMQTGVISQGWEVFRMGGCICEIRMDAGTVIETEVVNMPDS
;
A
#
# COMPACT_ATOMS: atom_id res chain seq x y z
N MET A 1 13.24 40.47 -41.94
CA MET A 1 12.70 39.11 -41.69
C MET A 1 13.29 38.44 -40.44
N LEU A 2 14.61 38.49 -40.21
CA LEU A 2 15.28 37.87 -39.04
C LEU A 2 14.69 38.25 -37.66
N LYS A 3 14.37 39.54 -37.44
CA LYS A 3 13.75 40.01 -36.18
C LYS A 3 12.36 39.41 -35.91
N ILE A 4 11.61 39.02 -36.96
CA ILE A 4 10.27 38.45 -36.82
C ILE A 4 10.38 36.96 -36.46
N MET A 5 11.29 36.22 -37.11
CA MET A 5 11.54 34.81 -36.81
C MET A 5 12.05 34.61 -35.37
N LEU A 6 12.96 35.47 -34.89
CA LEU A 6 13.46 35.40 -33.51
C LEU A 6 12.35 35.61 -32.46
N ARG A 7 11.44 36.55 -32.72
CA ARG A 7 10.27 36.81 -31.85
C ARG A 7 9.28 35.64 -31.84
N MET A 8 9.16 34.91 -32.95
CA MET A 8 8.31 33.72 -33.04
C MET A 8 8.93 32.54 -32.27
N MET A 9 10.23 32.27 -32.44
CA MET A 9 10.89 31.17 -31.71
C MET A 9 10.91 31.38 -30.20
N LEU A 10 11.13 32.61 -29.72
CA LEU A 10 11.12 32.92 -28.29
C LEU A 10 9.75 32.66 -27.65
N LYS A 11 8.66 33.04 -28.34
CA LYS A 11 7.30 32.78 -27.85
C LYS A 11 7.02 31.28 -27.74
N VAL A 12 7.43 30.50 -28.75
CA VAL A 12 7.24 29.04 -28.74
C VAL A 12 8.00 28.38 -27.59
N LEU A 13 9.24 28.79 -27.34
CA LEU A 13 10.04 28.28 -26.21
C LEU A 13 9.39 28.61 -24.85
N ILE A 14 8.88 29.83 -24.69
CA ILE A 14 8.21 30.25 -23.45
C ILE A 14 6.91 29.45 -23.25
N TYR A 15 6.05 29.34 -24.28
CA TYR A 15 4.79 28.62 -24.16
C TYR A 15 4.98 27.12 -23.93
N SER A 16 5.97 26.49 -24.57
CA SER A 16 6.30 25.08 -24.33
C SER A 16 6.88 24.85 -22.94
N GLY A 17 7.78 25.73 -22.47
CA GLY A 17 8.32 25.67 -21.11
C GLY A 17 7.25 25.83 -20.03
N ILE A 18 6.34 26.80 -20.19
CA ILE A 18 5.21 26.98 -19.28
C ILE A 18 4.28 25.77 -19.32
N GLY A 19 3.99 25.23 -20.52
CA GLY A 19 3.16 24.03 -20.68
C GLY A 19 3.73 22.81 -19.94
N MET A 20 5.04 22.56 -20.07
CA MET A 20 5.73 21.51 -19.32
C MET A 20 5.68 21.73 -17.80
N ALA A 21 5.90 22.95 -17.34
CA ALA A 21 5.86 23.28 -15.92
C ALA A 21 4.47 23.05 -15.31
N VAL A 22 3.41 23.47 -16.02
CA VAL A 22 2.02 23.23 -15.61
C VAL A 22 1.70 21.75 -15.60
N PHE A 23 2.11 21.01 -16.64
CA PHE A 23 1.92 19.56 -16.70
C PHE A 23 2.61 18.84 -15.54
N TYR A 24 3.85 19.21 -15.23
CA TYR A 24 4.61 18.64 -14.13
C TYR A 24 3.97 18.93 -12.77
N ALA A 25 3.49 20.16 -12.54
CA ALA A 25 2.79 20.51 -11.32
C ALA A 25 1.48 19.73 -11.15
N LEU A 26 0.70 19.57 -12.22
CA LEU A 26 -0.53 18.77 -12.20
C LEU A 26 -0.22 17.28 -11.96
N PHE A 27 0.83 16.75 -12.57
CA PHE A 27 1.27 15.37 -12.38
C PHE A 27 1.67 15.10 -10.93
N LEU A 28 2.51 15.96 -10.34
CA LEU A 28 2.89 15.86 -8.93
C LEU A 28 1.68 16.02 -7.99
N GLY A 29 0.78 16.96 -8.28
CA GLY A 29 -0.45 17.14 -7.51
C GLY A 29 -1.36 15.91 -7.55
N TRP A 30 -1.54 15.30 -8.73
CA TRP A 30 -2.30 14.04 -8.86
C TRP A 30 -1.66 12.89 -8.09
N TYR A 31 -0.34 12.74 -8.19
CA TYR A 31 0.40 11.71 -7.47
C TYR A 31 0.28 11.86 -5.95
N ALA A 32 0.46 13.09 -5.43
CA ALA A 32 0.31 13.39 -4.01
C ALA A 32 -1.11 13.11 -3.50
N MET A 33 -2.15 13.51 -4.25
CA MET A 33 -3.54 13.20 -3.89
C MET A 33 -3.82 11.69 -3.88
N LYS A 34 -3.30 10.97 -4.88
CA LYS A 34 -3.42 9.51 -4.93
C LYS A 34 -2.75 8.86 -3.73
N TYR A 35 -1.54 9.30 -3.39
CA TYR A 35 -0.79 8.84 -2.23
C TYR A 35 -1.56 9.06 -0.92
N HIS A 36 -2.02 10.29 -0.65
CA HIS A 36 -2.79 10.59 0.56
C HIS A 36 -4.04 9.74 0.68
N ARG A 37 -4.79 9.56 -0.41
CA ARG A 37 -6.00 8.72 -0.40
C ARG A 37 -5.68 7.26 -0.06
N MET A 38 -4.54 6.75 -0.51
CA MET A 38 -4.13 5.38 -0.23
C MET A 38 -3.61 5.23 1.20
N HIS A 39 -2.85 6.20 1.69
CA HIS A 39 -2.41 6.28 3.08
C HIS A 39 -3.59 6.34 4.05
N ASP A 40 -4.63 7.13 3.74
CA ASP A 40 -5.83 7.23 4.57
C ASP A 40 -6.59 5.90 4.64
N LYS A 41 -6.65 5.16 3.54
CA LYS A 41 -7.26 3.82 3.51
C LYS A 41 -6.45 2.80 4.33
N ALA A 42 -5.13 2.78 4.16
CA ALA A 42 -4.26 1.91 4.96
C ALA A 42 -4.39 2.23 6.46
N SER A 43 -4.40 3.52 6.79
CA SER A 43 -4.60 4.02 8.16
C SER A 43 -5.99 3.72 8.71
N ALA A 44 -7.03 3.71 7.87
CA ALA A 44 -8.37 3.31 8.29
C ALA A 44 -8.39 1.82 8.64
N LEU A 45 -7.87 0.96 7.76
CA LEU A 45 -7.79 -0.49 8.01
C LEU A 45 -7.03 -0.79 9.30
N CYS A 46 -5.84 -0.21 9.49
CA CYS A 46 -5.04 -0.41 10.68
C CYS A 46 -5.73 0.09 11.97
N ARG A 47 -6.51 1.18 11.90
CA ARG A 47 -7.26 1.67 13.07
C ARG A 47 -8.41 0.76 13.49
N GLU A 48 -8.94 -0.05 12.59
CA GLU A 48 -10.02 -1.00 12.91
C GLU A 48 -9.53 -2.20 13.72
N TYR A 49 -8.21 -2.48 13.70
CA TYR A 49 -7.59 -3.60 14.38
C TYR A 49 -6.57 -3.10 15.42
N PRO A 50 -7.02 -2.51 16.55
CA PRO A 50 -6.13 -2.06 17.61
C PRO A 50 -5.46 -3.23 18.35
N VAL A 51 -4.30 -2.97 18.94
CA VAL A 51 -3.58 -3.92 19.80
C VAL A 51 -4.49 -4.41 20.93
N GLY A 52 -4.49 -5.72 21.17
CA GLY A 52 -5.33 -6.42 22.14
C GLY A 52 -6.70 -6.83 21.62
N MET A 53 -7.06 -6.50 20.37
CA MET A 53 -8.34 -6.92 19.80
C MET A 53 -8.35 -8.42 19.48
N PRO A 54 -9.35 -9.19 19.94
CA PRO A 54 -9.54 -10.56 19.52
C PRO A 54 -10.02 -10.58 18.06
N VAL A 55 -9.31 -11.31 17.21
CA VAL A 55 -9.56 -11.34 15.76
C VAL A 55 -9.37 -12.75 15.20
N ASN A 56 -10.10 -13.05 14.14
CA ASN A 56 -9.81 -14.20 13.29
C ASN A 56 -8.99 -13.72 12.09
N ALA A 57 -7.79 -14.28 11.88
CA ALA A 57 -6.91 -13.90 10.78
C ALA A 57 -7.61 -13.98 9.41
N ARG A 58 -8.51 -14.95 9.22
CA ARG A 58 -9.30 -15.08 7.99
C ARG A 58 -10.19 -13.87 7.76
N ASP A 59 -10.87 -13.41 8.80
CA ASP A 59 -11.81 -12.28 8.70
C ASP A 59 -11.03 -10.98 8.43
N VAL A 60 -9.86 -10.84 9.05
CA VAL A 60 -8.94 -9.71 8.79
C VAL A 60 -8.52 -9.68 7.32
N VAL A 61 -8.07 -10.81 6.75
CA VAL A 61 -7.67 -10.90 5.34
C VAL A 61 -8.86 -10.64 4.41
N GLN A 62 -10.02 -11.25 4.68
CA GLN A 62 -11.22 -11.02 3.86
C GLN A 62 -11.65 -9.55 3.87
N HIS A 63 -11.61 -8.91 5.04
CA HIS A 63 -11.95 -7.50 5.17
C HIS A 63 -10.94 -6.60 4.45
N ALA A 64 -9.64 -6.85 4.62
CA ALA A 64 -8.59 -6.11 3.92
C ALA A 64 -8.72 -6.21 2.39
N MET A 65 -9.05 -7.40 1.86
CA MET A 65 -9.34 -7.60 0.43
C MET A 65 -10.55 -6.80 -0.04
N GLN A 66 -11.63 -6.78 0.75
CA GLN A 66 -12.83 -5.98 0.44
C GLN A 66 -12.52 -4.48 0.44
N ALA A 67 -11.59 -4.03 1.28
CA ALA A 67 -11.08 -2.65 1.27
C ALA A 67 -10.18 -2.33 0.06
N GLY A 68 -9.84 -3.33 -0.76
CA GLY A 68 -8.99 -3.21 -1.94
C GLY A 68 -7.50 -3.27 -1.61
N ALA A 69 -7.12 -3.92 -0.50
CA ALA A 69 -5.73 -4.21 -0.20
C ALA A 69 -5.25 -5.48 -0.93
N ASP A 70 -4.00 -5.45 -1.36
CA ASP A 70 -3.28 -6.67 -1.77
C ASP A 70 -2.55 -7.24 -0.56
N LEU A 71 -2.57 -8.55 -0.38
CA LEU A 71 -1.71 -9.20 0.60
C LEU A 71 -0.30 -9.37 0.03
N LEU A 72 0.72 -8.85 0.73
CA LEU A 72 2.12 -8.90 0.30
C LEU A 72 2.85 -10.11 0.87
N TRP A 73 2.75 -10.28 2.19
CA TRP A 73 3.51 -11.27 2.94
C TRP A 73 2.64 -11.93 3.98
N VAL A 74 2.80 -13.25 4.07
CA VAL A 74 2.29 -14.06 5.17
C VAL A 74 3.48 -14.67 5.90
N HIS A 75 3.53 -14.42 7.20
CA HIS A 75 4.53 -14.99 8.09
C HIS A 75 3.89 -16.04 8.99
N GLN A 76 4.60 -17.14 9.24
CA GLN A 76 4.22 -18.08 10.30
C GLN A 76 5.11 -17.85 11.51
N TRP A 77 4.49 -17.89 12.69
CA TRP A 77 5.18 -17.94 13.96
C TRP A 77 5.54 -19.40 14.31
N ASP A 78 6.82 -19.70 14.49
CA ASP A 78 7.30 -21.03 14.90
C ASP A 78 7.57 -21.15 16.42
N GLY A 79 7.25 -20.10 17.18
CA GLY A 79 7.54 -20.02 18.62
C GLY A 79 8.84 -19.27 18.96
N VAL A 80 9.70 -18.99 17.97
CA VAL A 80 11.00 -18.32 18.16
C VAL A 80 11.17 -17.13 17.21
N GLN A 81 10.79 -17.30 15.94
CA GLN A 81 10.95 -16.29 14.90
C GLN A 81 9.79 -16.33 13.89
N TYR A 82 9.62 -15.20 13.20
CA TYR A 82 8.72 -15.11 12.07
C TYR A 82 9.44 -15.60 10.83
N THR A 83 8.96 -16.69 10.24
CA THR A 83 9.45 -17.13 8.93
C THR A 83 8.48 -16.64 7.87
N THR A 84 8.95 -15.83 6.91
CA THR A 84 8.16 -15.50 5.72
C THR A 84 7.97 -16.77 4.92
N ILE A 85 6.75 -17.28 4.85
CA ILE A 85 6.49 -18.55 4.16
C ILE A 85 6.16 -18.29 2.69
N TYR A 86 5.56 -17.13 2.39
CA TYR A 86 5.16 -16.80 1.04
C TYR A 86 5.47 -15.33 0.71
N PRO A 87 6.50 -15.05 -0.09
CA PRO A 87 6.70 -13.75 -0.69
C PRO A 87 5.78 -13.57 -1.89
N GLY A 88 4.87 -12.58 -1.86
CA GLY A 88 4.05 -12.21 -3.01
C GLY A 88 2.91 -13.18 -3.34
N ILE A 89 2.36 -13.82 -2.32
CA ILE A 89 1.15 -14.65 -2.40
C ILE A 89 -0.07 -13.78 -2.65
N ASN A 90 -0.90 -14.14 -3.64
CA ASN A 90 -2.18 -13.48 -3.84
C ASN A 90 -3.11 -13.80 -2.66
N ALA A 91 -3.88 -12.82 -2.19
CA ALA A 91 -4.74 -12.94 -1.02
C ALA A 91 -5.75 -14.10 -1.11
N SER A 92 -6.22 -14.47 -2.31
CA SER A 92 -7.06 -15.65 -2.52
C SER A 92 -6.36 -16.97 -2.16
N GLU A 93 -5.06 -17.06 -2.43
CA GLU A 93 -4.26 -18.23 -2.07
C GLU A 93 -3.96 -18.25 -0.57
N ALA A 94 -3.76 -17.10 0.07
CA ALA A 94 -3.60 -17.02 1.52
C ALA A 94 -4.85 -17.49 2.24
N LEU A 95 -6.04 -17.06 1.79
CA LEU A 95 -7.32 -17.54 2.31
C LEU A 95 -7.47 -19.07 2.16
N ARG A 96 -7.03 -19.65 1.05
CA ARG A 96 -7.03 -21.11 0.86
C ARG A 96 -6.10 -21.81 1.84
N LEU A 97 -4.89 -21.29 2.04
CA LEU A 97 -3.91 -21.87 2.95
C LEU A 97 -4.33 -21.75 4.43
N MET A 98 -4.99 -20.65 4.80
CA MET A 98 -5.62 -20.48 6.11
C MET A 98 -6.75 -21.51 6.33
N GLN A 99 -7.57 -21.78 5.31
CA GLN A 99 -8.62 -22.82 5.41
C GLN A 99 -8.04 -24.23 5.63
N THR A 100 -6.85 -24.51 5.07
CA THR A 100 -6.16 -25.78 5.27
C THR A 100 -5.40 -25.87 6.60
N GLY A 101 -5.40 -24.81 7.41
CA GLY A 101 -4.68 -24.75 8.69
C GLY A 101 -3.16 -24.62 8.54
N VAL A 102 -2.65 -24.40 7.33
CA VAL A 102 -1.23 -24.16 7.05
C VAL A 102 -0.80 -22.80 7.60
N ILE A 103 -1.72 -21.83 7.59
CA ILE A 103 -1.53 -20.49 8.13
C ILE A 103 -2.56 -20.31 9.24
N SER A 104 -2.12 -20.22 10.48
CA SER A 104 -3.00 -20.06 11.65
C SER A 104 -2.68 -18.81 12.47
N GLN A 105 -1.46 -18.30 12.41
CA GLN A 105 -0.94 -17.19 13.22
C GLN A 105 0.18 -16.49 12.43
N GLY A 106 0.18 -15.15 12.41
CA GLY A 106 1.08 -14.43 11.51
C GLY A 106 1.07 -12.92 11.60
N TRP A 107 2.17 -12.36 11.13
CA TRP A 107 2.26 -10.97 10.69
C TRP A 107 1.76 -10.92 9.26
N GLU A 108 0.73 -10.12 9.01
CA GLU A 108 0.14 -9.94 7.68
C GLU A 108 0.40 -8.51 7.22
N VAL A 109 0.85 -8.38 5.97
CA VAL A 109 1.24 -7.08 5.40
C VAL A 109 0.34 -6.77 4.21
N PHE A 110 -0.45 -5.70 4.34
CA PHE A 110 -1.46 -5.32 3.36
C PHE A 110 -1.06 -4.06 2.60
N ARG A 111 -0.91 -4.15 1.28
CA ARG A 111 -0.58 -3.01 0.41
C ARG A 111 -1.83 -2.33 -0.10
N MET A 112 -1.90 -1.03 0.08
CA MET A 112 -2.87 -0.15 -0.55
C MET A 112 -2.12 0.94 -1.31
N GLY A 113 -1.98 0.78 -2.63
CA GLY A 113 -1.50 1.82 -3.53
C GLY A 113 -0.19 2.53 -3.13
N GLY A 114 0.79 1.78 -2.61
CA GLY A 114 2.10 2.28 -2.19
C GLY A 114 2.26 2.48 -0.67
N CYS A 115 1.19 2.37 0.09
CA CYS A 115 1.22 2.32 1.55
C CYS A 115 1.00 0.89 2.04
N ILE A 116 1.56 0.57 3.20
CA ILE A 116 1.48 -0.73 3.83
C ILE A 116 0.76 -0.58 5.18
N CYS A 117 -0.24 -1.43 5.44
CA CYS A 117 -0.80 -1.62 6.77
C CYS A 117 -0.37 -3.01 7.26
N GLU A 118 0.33 -3.02 8.38
CA GLU A 118 0.86 -4.21 9.01
C GLU A 118 -0.01 -4.57 10.21
N ILE A 119 -0.51 -5.81 10.24
CA ILE A 119 -1.31 -6.31 11.36
C ILE A 119 -0.66 -7.60 11.84
N ARG A 120 -0.14 -7.59 13.06
CA ARG A 120 0.48 -8.75 13.70
C ARG A 120 -0.51 -9.41 14.62
N MET A 121 -0.70 -10.71 14.45
CA MET A 121 -1.65 -11.50 15.22
C MET A 121 -0.96 -12.70 15.85
N ASP A 122 -1.16 -12.87 17.16
CA ASP A 122 -0.74 -14.04 17.92
C ASP A 122 -1.93 -14.63 18.67
N ALA A 123 -2.08 -15.96 18.61
CA ALA A 123 -3.16 -16.70 19.29
C ALA A 123 -4.57 -16.10 19.13
N GLY A 124 -4.88 -15.50 17.97
CA GLY A 124 -6.18 -14.87 17.70
C GLY A 124 -6.38 -13.49 18.34
N THR A 125 -5.29 -12.82 18.70
CA THR A 125 -5.29 -11.44 19.21
C THR A 125 -4.31 -10.59 18.43
N VAL A 126 -4.65 -9.33 18.15
CA VAL A 126 -3.73 -8.37 17.55
C VAL A 126 -2.67 -7.97 18.59
N ILE A 127 -1.39 -8.09 18.24
CA ILE A 127 -0.27 -7.71 19.12
C ILE A 127 0.42 -6.43 18.66
N GLU A 128 0.29 -6.06 17.39
CA GLU A 128 0.88 -4.85 16.82
C GLU A 128 0.14 -4.45 15.54
N THR A 129 0.01 -3.14 15.33
CA THR A 129 -0.59 -2.58 14.12
C THR A 129 0.14 -1.29 13.74
N GLU A 130 0.67 -1.23 12.52
CA GLU A 130 1.45 -0.09 12.04
C GLU A 130 1.15 0.23 10.57
N VAL A 131 1.21 1.51 10.21
CA VAL A 131 1.19 1.96 8.82
C VAL A 131 2.61 2.31 8.41
N VAL A 132 3.14 1.59 7.43
CA VAL A 132 4.50 1.77 6.94
C VAL A 132 4.45 2.30 5.50
N ASN A 133 5.34 3.24 5.19
CA ASN A 133 5.51 3.67 3.81
C ASN A 133 6.36 2.62 3.07
N MET A 134 5.87 2.14 1.93
CA MET A 134 6.67 1.24 1.11
C MET A 134 7.92 2.01 0.65
N PRO A 135 9.14 1.48 0.82
CA PRO A 135 10.33 2.12 0.27
C PRO A 135 10.17 2.23 -1.25
N ASP A 136 10.49 3.40 -1.81
CA ASP A 136 10.49 3.62 -3.25
C ASP A 136 11.44 2.60 -3.91
N SER A 137 10.88 1.58 -4.57
CA SER A 137 11.60 0.53 -5.27
C SER A 137 12.08 0.98 -6.65
#